data_AF-A0A645E7X5-F1
#
_entry.id   AF-A0A645E7X5-F1
#
_cell.length_a   1.000
_cell.length_b   1.000
_cell.length_c   1.000
_cell.angle_alpha   90.00
_cell.angle_beta   90.00
_cell.angle_gamma   90.00
#
_symmetry.space_group_name_H-M   'P 1'
#
loop_
_entity.id
_entity.type
_entity.pdbx_description
1 polymer ?
#
loop_
_entity_poly.entity_id
_entity_poly.type
_entity_poly.pdbx_seq_one_letter_code
_entity_poly.pdbx_strand_id
1 'polypeptide(L)'
;MFPQTSTVIFKRELYDKNGGFDETMTHAEDGDLWIRFCNSSNFYFLPQSLVVTGGGKPSYGHSGLSANLSSMYRGNLKILKKSLENKIISRLEYNLLFFFYVLKYYRRIVITKLKY
;
A
#
# COMPACT_ATOMS: atom_id res chain seq x y z
N MET A 1 5.64 -1.29 3.36
CA MET A 1 4.41 -1.70 2.65
C MET A 1 4.23 -3.20 2.88
N PHE A 2 3.01 -3.74 2.80
CA PHE A 2 2.83 -5.19 2.76
C PHE A 2 1.92 -5.56 1.58
N PRO A 3 2.25 -6.61 0.79
CA PRO A 3 3.54 -7.30 0.78
C PRO A 3 4.68 -6.39 0.28
N GLN A 4 5.93 -6.75 0.55
CA GLN A 4 7.09 -6.02 0.04
C GLN A 4 7.42 -6.50 -1.37
N THR A 5 7.34 -5.61 -2.36
CA THR A 5 7.43 -5.95 -3.80
C THR A 5 8.66 -6.79 -4.16
N SER A 6 9.82 -6.55 -3.53
CA SER A 6 11.05 -7.31 -3.78
C SER A 6 11.05 -8.75 -3.25
N THR A 7 9.98 -9.19 -2.59
CA THR A 7 9.85 -10.52 -1.96
C THR A 7 8.65 -11.32 -2.47
N VAL A 8 7.88 -10.76 -3.40
CA VAL A 8 6.69 -11.41 -3.93
C VAL A 8 7.06 -12.28 -5.13
N ILE A 9 6.58 -13.52 -5.12
CA ILE A 9 6.57 -14.41 -6.29
C ILE A 9 5.09 -14.66 -6.63
N PHE A 10 4.73 -14.51 -7.90
CA PHE A 10 3.36 -14.72 -8.38
C PHE A 10 3.36 -15.40 -9.75
N LYS A 11 2.26 -16.10 -10.08
CA LYS A 11 2.09 -16.74 -11.38
C LYS A 11 1.83 -15.69 -12.47
N ARG A 12 2.43 -15.85 -13.65
CA ARG A 12 2.25 -14.94 -14.80
C ARG A 12 0.77 -14.66 -15.14
N GLU A 13 -0.08 -15.67 -15.02
CA GLU A 13 -1.53 -15.56 -15.26
C GLU A 13 -2.20 -14.43 -14.46
N LEU A 14 -1.69 -14.07 -13.27
CA LEU A 14 -2.22 -12.95 -12.49
C LEU A 14 -1.96 -11.60 -13.15
N TYR A 15 -0.79 -11.44 -13.78
CA TYR A 15 -0.46 -10.25 -14.56
C TYR A 15 -1.31 -10.19 -15.82
N ASP A 16 -1.44 -11.31 -16.55
CA ASP A 16 -2.23 -11.36 -17.78
C ASP A 16 -3.72 -11.04 -17.50
N LYS A 17 -4.24 -11.47 -16.34
CA LYS A 17 -5.63 -11.22 -15.92
C LYS A 17 -5.87 -9.81 -15.37
N ASN A 18 -4.97 -9.31 -14.52
CA ASN A 18 -5.22 -8.09 -13.74
C ASN A 18 -4.39 -6.88 -14.19
N GLY A 19 -3.41 -7.06 -15.08
CA GLY A 19 -2.47 -6.04 -15.50
C GLY A 19 -1.38 -5.72 -14.47
N GLY A 20 -0.48 -4.81 -14.84
CA GLY A 20 0.63 -4.33 -14.01
C GLY A 20 0.25 -3.21 -13.04
N PHE A 21 1.22 -2.38 -12.67
CA PHE A 21 0.99 -1.19 -11.86
C PHE A 21 0.05 -0.21 -12.56
N ASP A 22 -0.73 0.54 -11.77
CA ASP A 22 -1.50 1.68 -12.28
C ASP A 22 -0.55 2.86 -12.50
N GLU A 23 -0.10 3.07 -13.74
CA GLU A 23 0.87 4.11 -14.10
C GLU A 23 0.36 5.55 -13.86
N THR A 24 -0.95 5.72 -13.61
CA THR A 24 -1.50 7.02 -13.20
C THR A 24 -1.27 7.32 -11.71
N MET A 25 -0.69 6.38 -10.97
CA MET A 25 -0.31 6.53 -9.56
C MET A 25 1.19 6.74 -9.43
N THR A 26 1.58 7.73 -8.62
CA THR A 26 2.98 8.02 -8.32
C THR A 26 3.41 7.55 -6.93
N HIS A 27 2.44 7.14 -6.10
CA HIS A 27 2.65 6.72 -4.71
C HIS A 27 1.63 5.64 -4.34
N ALA A 28 2.09 4.63 -3.60
CA ALA A 28 1.29 3.47 -3.14
C ALA A 28 0.72 2.60 -4.28
N GLU A 29 1.23 2.75 -5.50
CA GLU A 29 0.88 1.98 -6.69
C GLU A 29 1.10 0.47 -6.52
N ASP A 30 2.09 0.10 -5.70
CA ASP A 30 2.33 -1.28 -5.28
C ASP A 30 1.15 -1.85 -4.49
N GLY A 31 0.48 -1.03 -3.67
CA GLY A 31 -0.67 -1.46 -2.88
C GLY A 31 -1.89 -1.75 -3.73
N ASP A 32 -2.11 -0.94 -4.75
CA ASP A 32 -3.16 -1.19 -5.74
C ASP A 32 -2.97 -2.54 -6.43
N LEU A 33 -1.74 -2.82 -6.89
CA LEU A 33 -1.39 -4.08 -7.54
C LEU A 33 -1.67 -5.27 -6.63
N TRP A 34 -1.17 -5.21 -5.39
CA TRP A 34 -1.27 -6.36 -4.49
C TRP A 34 -2.70 -6.63 -4.03
N ILE A 35 -3.52 -5.61 -3.84
CA ILE A 35 -4.94 -5.81 -3.53
C ILE A 35 -5.65 -6.53 -4.69
N ARG A 36 -5.42 -6.13 -5.94
CA ARG A 36 -6.00 -6.81 -7.11
C ARG A 36 -5.55 -8.26 -7.23
N PHE A 37 -4.27 -8.52 -7.03
CA PHE A 37 -3.71 -9.87 -7.15
C PHE A 37 -4.22 -10.78 -6.02
N CYS A 38 -4.22 -10.31 -4.77
CA CYS A 38 -4.71 -11.07 -3.63
C CYS A 38 -6.21 -11.33 -3.71
N ASN A 39 -7.00 -10.39 -4.24
CA ASN A 39 -8.44 -10.58 -4.41
C ASN A 39 -8.80 -11.65 -5.46
N SER A 40 -7.87 -11.96 -6.39
CA SER A 40 -8.11 -12.89 -7.50
C SER A 40 -7.31 -14.19 -7.41
N SER A 41 -6.66 -14.45 -6.27
CA SER A 41 -5.83 -15.64 -6.04
C SER A 41 -5.80 -16.09 -4.59
N ASN A 42 -5.27 -17.29 -4.36
CA ASN A 42 -4.86 -17.69 -3.01
C ASN A 42 -3.53 -16.99 -2.69
N PHE A 43 -3.46 -16.36 -1.52
CA PHE A 43 -2.29 -15.65 -1.03
C PHE A 43 -1.69 -16.39 0.16
N TYR A 44 -0.38 -16.66 0.12
CA TYR A 44 0.37 -17.24 1.23
C TYR A 44 1.44 -16.28 1.71
N PHE A 45 1.48 -16.04 3.03
CA PHE A 45 2.50 -15.22 3.67
C PHE A 45 3.45 -16.10 4.48
N LEU A 46 4.74 -16.02 4.15
CA LEU A 46 5.81 -16.61 4.95
C LEU A 46 6.31 -15.57 5.96
N PRO A 47 6.09 -15.73 7.28
CA PRO A 47 6.46 -14.76 8.30
C PRO A 47 7.96 -14.79 8.65
N GLN A 48 8.83 -14.76 7.62
CA GLN A 48 10.28 -14.73 7.78
C GLN A 48 10.87 -13.43 7.21
N SER A 49 11.84 -12.85 7.91
CA SER A 49 12.57 -11.69 7.41
C SER A 49 13.66 -12.15 6.43
N LEU A 50 13.35 -12.07 5.14
CA LEU A 50 14.25 -12.52 4.06
C LEU A 50 14.98 -11.35 3.37
N VAL A 51 14.61 -10.10 3.67
CA VAL A 51 15.21 -8.92 3.07
C VAL A 51 15.31 -7.78 4.07
N VAL A 52 16.40 -7.01 4.00
CA VAL A 52 16.55 -5.72 4.66
C VAL A 52 16.50 -4.63 3.59
N THR A 53 15.57 -3.69 3.72
CA THR A 53 15.38 -2.61 2.75
C THR A 53 15.50 -1.24 3.41
N GLY A 54 15.77 -0.21 2.60
CA GLY A 54 15.87 1.17 3.08
C GLY A 54 17.20 1.54 3.75
N GLY A 55 18.17 0.63 3.89
CA GLY A 55 19.50 0.98 4.41
C GLY A 55 19.46 1.56 5.83
N GLY A 56 18.59 1.02 6.70
CA GLY A 56 18.46 1.45 8.09
C GLY A 56 17.61 2.71 8.33
N LYS A 57 17.15 3.38 7.28
CA LYS A 57 16.29 4.57 7.45
C LYS A 57 14.86 4.21 7.88
N PRO A 58 14.16 5.12 8.58
CA PRO A 58 12.75 4.95 8.91
C PRO A 58 11.91 4.66 7.66
N SER A 59 10.86 3.83 7.81
CA SER A 59 10.00 3.41 6.69
C SER A 59 9.17 4.52 6.04
N TYR A 60 9.13 5.72 6.64
CA TYR A 60 8.49 6.92 6.11
C TYR A 60 9.08 8.18 6.76
N GLY A 61 8.83 9.35 6.17
CA GLY A 61 9.18 10.64 6.78
C GLY A 61 10.68 10.96 6.83
N HIS A 62 11.53 10.26 6.07
CA HIS A 62 12.97 10.55 6.00
C HIS A 62 13.41 10.89 4.58
N SER A 63 13.41 9.91 3.66
CA SER A 63 13.77 10.11 2.24
C SER A 63 12.99 9.19 1.30
N GLY A 64 13.02 9.49 0.00
CA GLY A 64 12.27 8.76 -1.03
C GLY A 64 10.77 9.11 -1.06
N LEU A 65 9.99 8.38 -1.87
CA LEU A 65 8.54 8.62 -2.05
C LEU A 65 7.78 8.60 -0.72
N SER A 66 8.16 7.71 0.20
CA SER A 66 7.56 7.59 1.53
C SER A 66 7.85 8.76 2.48
N ALA A 67 8.73 9.71 2.11
CA ALA A 67 8.88 10.97 2.83
C ALA A 67 7.71 11.93 2.55
N ASN A 68 7.11 11.86 1.36
CA ASN A 68 5.94 12.65 1.01
C ASN A 68 4.66 12.02 1.57
N LEU A 69 4.39 12.31 2.84
CA LEU A 69 3.25 11.75 3.56
C LEU A 69 1.90 12.08 2.91
N SER A 70 1.76 13.29 2.34
CA SER A 70 0.52 13.75 1.71
C SER A 70 0.21 12.95 0.45
N SER A 71 1.21 12.77 -0.43
CA SER A 71 1.07 11.97 -1.64
C SER A 71 0.82 10.49 -1.32
N MET A 72 1.52 9.93 -0.33
CA MET A 72 1.23 8.57 0.16
C MET A 72 -0.20 8.44 0.68
N TYR A 73 -0.69 9.42 1.44
CA TYR A 73 -2.06 9.41 1.94
C TYR A 73 -3.09 9.45 0.81
N ARG A 74 -2.91 10.34 -0.16
CA ARG A 74 -3.76 10.43 -1.37
C ARG A 74 -3.76 9.12 -2.17
N GLY A 75 -2.59 8.49 -2.34
CA GLY A 75 -2.47 7.18 -2.98
C GLY A 75 -3.29 6.12 -2.25
N ASN A 76 -3.20 6.04 -0.92
CA ASN A 76 -4.00 5.10 -0.12
C ASN A 76 -5.51 5.36 -0.25
N LEU A 77 -5.95 6.62 -0.29
CA LEU A 77 -7.37 6.94 -0.50
C LEU A 77 -7.86 6.53 -1.90
N LYS A 78 -7.02 6.70 -2.93
CA LYS A 78 -7.32 6.24 -4.29
C LYS A 78 -7.50 4.71 -4.32
N ILE A 79 -6.62 3.96 -3.67
CA ILE A 79 -6.73 2.50 -3.53
C ILE A 79 -8.04 2.12 -2.83
N LEU A 80 -8.38 2.81 -1.74
CA LEU A 80 -9.61 2.54 -0.99
C LEU A 80 -10.86 2.78 -1.85
N LYS A 81 -10.88 3.86 -2.64
CA LYS A 81 -11.95 4.16 -3.59
C LYS A 81 -12.06 3.08 -4.68
N LYS A 82 -10.94 2.70 -5.32
CA LYS A 82 -10.89 1.62 -6.31
C LYS A 82 -11.38 0.29 -5.71
N SER A 83 -11.03 0.01 -4.46
CA SER A 83 -11.44 -1.22 -3.77
C SER A 83 -12.97 -1.26 -3.54
N LEU A 84 -13.58 -0.13 -3.21
CA LEU A 84 -15.04 -0.02 -3.10
C LEU A 84 -15.73 -0.15 -4.47
N GLU A 85 -15.22 0.53 -5.49
CA GLU A 85 -15.75 0.49 -6.86
C GLU A 85 -15.72 -0.93 -7.44
N ASN A 86 -14.61 -1.65 -7.19
CA ASN A 86 -14.44 -3.06 -7.60
C ASN A 86 -15.11 -4.07 -6.66
N LYS A 87 -15.87 -3.61 -5.65
CA LYS A 87 -16.58 -4.45 -4.67
C LYS A 87 -15.67 -5.43 -3.90
N ILE A 88 -14.39 -5.08 -3.75
CA ILE A 88 -13.43 -5.83 -2.91
C ILE A 88 -13.77 -5.61 -1.44
N ILE A 89 -14.22 -4.41 -1.10
CA ILE A 89 -14.68 -4.03 0.24
C ILE A 89 -16.11 -3.48 0.17
N SER A 90 -16.84 -3.65 1.25
CA SER A 90 -18.16 -3.06 1.48
C SER A 90 -18.07 -1.56 1.82
N ARG A 91 -19.21 -0.87 1.77
CA ARG A 91 -19.32 0.54 2.19
C ARG A 91 -18.96 0.75 3.66
N LEU A 92 -19.29 -0.22 4.52
CA LEU A 92 -18.98 -0.15 5.95
C LEU A 92 -17.46 -0.23 6.17
N GLU A 93 -16.81 -1.22 5.55
CA GLU A 93 -15.35 -1.37 5.59
C GLU A 93 -14.65 -0.15 5.01
N TYR A 94 -15.15 0.40 3.90
CA TYR A 94 -14.64 1.65 3.33
C TYR A 94 -14.65 2.79 4.36
N ASN A 95 -15.77 3.01 5.04
CA ASN A 95 -15.87 4.09 6.03
C ASN A 95 -14.89 3.87 7.20
N LEU A 96 -14.83 2.66 7.75
CA LEU A 96 -13.92 2.32 8.84
C LEU A 96 -12.45 2.50 8.43
N LEU A 97 -12.07 2.01 7.25
CA LEU A 97 -10.71 2.15 6.72
C LEU A 97 -10.38 3.60 6.38
N PHE A 98 -11.35 4.38 5.88
CA PHE A 98 -11.16 5.80 5.61
C PHE A 98 -10.78 6.54 6.90
N PHE A 99 -11.56 6.37 7.98
CA PHE A 99 -11.23 6.96 9.28
C PHE A 99 -9.88 6.49 9.80
N PHE A 100 -9.56 5.20 9.68
CA PHE A 100 -8.25 4.67 10.04
C PHE A 100 -7.10 5.36 9.27
N TYR A 101 -7.24 5.53 7.95
CA TYR A 101 -6.22 6.18 7.13
C TYR A 101 -6.06 7.68 7.44
N VAL A 102 -7.15 8.39 7.75
CA VAL A 102 -7.12 9.77 8.24
C VAL A 102 -6.32 9.86 9.54
N LEU A 103 -6.65 9.04 10.54
CA LEU A 103 -5.95 9.01 11.83
C LEU A 103 -4.47 8.64 11.66
N LYS A 104 -4.19 7.62 10.84
CA LYS A 104 -2.83 7.18 10.50
C LYS A 104 -2.02 8.28 9.82
N TYR A 105 -2.63 9.10 8.97
CA TYR A 105 -1.96 10.20 8.30
C TYR A 105 -1.51 11.28 9.30
N TYR A 106 -2.44 11.78 10.13
CA TYR A 106 -2.10 12.78 11.15
C TYR A 106 -1.09 12.25 12.16
N ARG A 107 -1.24 10.99 12.61
CA ARG A 107 -0.25 10.34 13.49
C ARG A 107 1.14 10.33 12.87
N ARG A 108 1.27 10.04 11.57
CA ARG A 108 2.56 10.02 10.87
C ARG A 108 3.18 11.41 10.78
N ILE A 109 2.38 12.46 10.57
CA ILE A 109 2.87 13.85 10.59
C ILE A 109 3.46 14.16 11.96
N VAL A 110 2.72 13.89 13.04
CA VAL A 110 3.18 14.15 14.41
C VAL A 110 4.49 13.39 14.70
N ILE A 111 4.55 12.09 14.41
CA ILE A 111 5.76 11.27 14.64
C ILE A 111 6.95 11.80 13.85
N THR A 112 6.73 12.24 12.60
CA THR A 112 7.83 12.74 11.75
C THR A 112 8.38 14.06 12.29
N LYS A 113 7.50 14.95 12.77
CA LYS A 113 7.89 16.23 13.41
C LYS A 113 8.48 16.10 14.82
N LEU A 114 8.33 14.96 15.48
CA LEU A 114 8.92 14.71 16.80
C LEU A 114 10.29 14.04 16.72
N LYS A 115 10.62 13.41 15.58
CA LYS A 115 11.90 12.74 15.35
C LYS A 115 12.97 13.66 14.76
N TYR A 116 12.58 14.85 14.29
CA TYR A 116 13.42 15.91 13.72
C TYR A 116 12.89 17.25 14.21
#